data_AF-A0A537EA32-F1
#
_entry.id   AF-A0A537EA32-F1
#
_cell.length_a   1.000
_cell.length_b   1.000
_cell.length_c   1.000
_cell.angle_alpha   90.00
_cell.angle_beta   90.00
_cell.angle_gamma   90.00
#
_symmetry.space_group_name_H-M   'P 1'
#
loop_
_entity.id
_entity.type
_entity.pdbx_description
1 polymer ?
#
loop_
_entity_poly.entity_id
_entity_poly.type
_entity_poly.pdbx_seq_one_letter_code
_entity_poly.pdbx_strand_id
1 'polypeptide(L)'
;MSKPVLTVELKALQDRSSEAAQFLKSKVEGKMKTKGTQLQIEGAKTKEVKLLLHKFLHHQGLSHYRVLSQSGVLEVTPPEKHVVHEPERVGSPPTAPQTTPYYFPQTPVLTPEKKKKAKPKHKHE
;
A
#
# COMPACT_ATOMS: atom_id res chain seq x y z
N MET A 1 -8.98 27.01 -29.49
CA MET A 1 -8.99 26.08 -28.35
C MET A 1 -7.54 25.84 -27.91
N SER A 2 -7.20 26.16 -26.65
CA SER A 2 -5.85 25.90 -26.11
C SER A 2 -5.63 24.39 -26.01
N LYS A 3 -4.43 23.92 -26.39
CA LYS A 3 -4.07 22.51 -26.22
C LYS A 3 -3.77 22.24 -24.74
N PRO A 4 -4.25 21.13 -24.16
CA PRO A 4 -3.95 20.80 -22.78
C PRO A 4 -2.44 20.58 -22.61
N VAL A 5 -1.88 21.18 -21.57
CA VAL A 5 -0.48 21.01 -21.17
C VAL A 5 -0.43 20.02 -20.02
N LEU A 6 0.31 18.95 -20.19
CA LEU A 6 0.52 17.91 -19.19
C LEU A 6 1.94 18.02 -18.65
N THR A 7 2.08 18.02 -17.32
CA THR A 7 3.41 17.98 -16.68
C THR A 7 3.65 16.58 -16.13
N VAL A 8 4.82 16.01 -16.37
CA VAL A 8 5.24 14.71 -15.85
C VAL A 8 6.44 14.95 -14.94
N GLU A 9 6.33 14.53 -13.68
CA GLU A 9 7.40 14.58 -12.69
C GLU A 9 8.06 13.21 -12.55
N LEU A 10 9.35 13.17 -12.87
CA LEU A 10 10.20 11.97 -12.79
C LEU A 10 11.16 12.04 -11.60
N LYS A 11 10.76 12.72 -10.51
CA LYS A 11 11.61 12.95 -9.32
C LYS A 11 12.18 11.65 -8.72
N ALA A 12 11.38 10.58 -8.70
CA ALA A 12 11.80 9.29 -8.16
C ALA A 12 12.69 8.46 -9.11
N LEU A 13 12.88 8.91 -10.36
CA LEU A 13 13.63 8.23 -11.41
C LEU A 13 14.83 9.07 -11.90
N GLN A 14 15.54 9.75 -11.01
CA GLN A 14 16.64 10.66 -11.40
C GLN A 14 17.63 10.00 -12.36
N ASP A 15 18.07 8.78 -12.07
CA ASP A 15 19.06 8.03 -12.86
C ASP A 15 18.57 7.67 -14.28
N ARG A 16 17.24 7.48 -14.44
CA ARG A 16 16.61 7.01 -15.70
C ARG A 16 15.69 8.05 -16.33
N SER A 17 15.78 9.30 -15.89
CA SER A 17 14.92 10.40 -16.33
C SER A 17 15.13 10.74 -17.80
N SER A 18 16.37 10.66 -18.28
CA SER A 18 16.75 10.86 -19.69
C SER A 18 16.17 9.79 -20.60
N GLU A 19 16.28 8.52 -20.24
CA GLU A 19 15.73 7.37 -20.97
C GLU A 19 14.20 7.45 -21.05
N ALA A 20 13.54 7.77 -19.93
CA ALA A 20 12.11 7.97 -19.88
C ALA A 20 11.66 9.10 -20.81
N ALA A 21 12.39 10.22 -20.82
CA ALA A 21 12.13 11.34 -21.72
C ALA A 21 12.27 10.92 -23.19
N GLN A 22 13.35 10.22 -23.55
CA GLN A 22 13.57 9.74 -24.92
C GLN A 22 12.48 8.75 -25.34
N PHE A 23 12.09 7.84 -24.46
CA PHE A 23 11.01 6.88 -24.70
C PHE A 23 9.68 7.59 -24.97
N LEU A 24 9.31 8.56 -24.13
CA LEU A 24 8.08 9.35 -24.32
C LEU A 24 8.13 10.16 -25.61
N LYS A 25 9.28 10.78 -25.93
CA LYS A 25 9.48 11.52 -27.19
C LYS A 25 9.28 10.63 -28.42
N SER A 26 9.63 9.35 -28.34
CA SER A 26 9.51 8.39 -29.44
C SER A 26 8.07 7.88 -29.66
N LYS A 27 7.21 7.98 -28.65
CA LYS A 27 5.86 7.40 -28.65
C LYS A 27 4.74 8.43 -28.66
N VAL A 28 4.97 9.61 -28.10
CA VAL A 28 3.94 10.64 -27.97
C VAL A 28 4.07 11.63 -29.12
N GLU A 29 3.01 11.78 -29.90
CA GLU A 29 2.90 12.85 -30.88
C GLU A 29 2.58 14.16 -30.17
N GLY A 30 3.54 15.09 -30.13
CA GLY A 30 3.35 16.37 -29.47
C GLY A 30 4.62 17.18 -29.30
N LYS A 31 4.47 18.44 -28.91
CA LYS A 31 5.60 19.27 -28.49
C LYS A 31 5.95 18.90 -27.06
N MET A 32 7.18 18.44 -26.86
CA MET A 32 7.68 18.07 -25.54
C MET A 32 8.87 18.97 -25.16
N LYS A 33 8.83 19.54 -23.96
CA LYS A 33 9.92 20.32 -23.37
C LYS A 33 10.41 19.59 -22.13
N THR A 34 11.72 19.46 -22.00
CA THR A 34 12.35 18.81 -20.85
C THR A 34 12.98 19.88 -19.95
N LYS A 35 12.66 19.84 -18.65
CA LYS A 35 13.19 20.74 -17.61
C LYS A 35 13.75 19.88 -16.49
N GLY A 36 14.96 19.36 -16.67
CA GLY A 36 15.59 18.44 -15.70
C GLY A 36 14.72 17.20 -15.46
N THR A 37 14.18 17.07 -14.25
CA THR A 37 13.31 15.96 -13.82
C THR A 37 11.83 16.16 -14.18
N GLN A 38 11.45 17.30 -14.76
CA GLN A 38 10.09 17.57 -15.23
C GLN A 38 10.02 17.55 -16.75
N LEU A 39 8.96 16.96 -17.29
CA LEU A 39 8.62 16.95 -18.71
C LEU A 39 7.29 17.64 -18.93
N GLN A 40 7.23 18.58 -19.86
CA GLN A 40 5.99 19.23 -20.28
C GLN A 40 5.62 18.72 -21.67
N ILE A 41 4.41 18.17 -21.79
CA ILE A 41 3.88 17.59 -23.03
C ILE A 41 2.63 18.38 -23.42
N GLU A 42 2.66 19.01 -24.59
CA GLU A 42 1.51 19.74 -25.14
C GLU A 42 0.69 18.83 -26.06
N GLY A 43 -0.62 18.72 -25.79
CA GLY A 43 -1.58 18.05 -26.68
C GLY A 43 -1.76 16.54 -26.46
N ALA A 44 -1.06 15.94 -25.49
CA ALA A 44 -1.20 14.51 -25.19
C ALA A 44 -2.32 14.23 -24.17
N LYS A 45 -2.94 13.05 -24.28
CA LYS A 45 -3.93 12.59 -23.32
C LYS A 45 -3.24 12.03 -22.07
N THR A 46 -3.67 12.47 -20.89
CA THR A 46 -3.15 12.03 -19.58
C THR A 46 -3.10 10.50 -19.44
N LYS A 47 -4.16 9.81 -19.88
CA LYS A 47 -4.26 8.34 -19.78
C LYS A 47 -3.23 7.62 -20.65
N GLU A 48 -2.92 8.16 -21.82
CA GLU A 48 -1.96 7.59 -22.76
C GLU A 48 -0.53 7.73 -22.22
N VAL A 49 -0.17 8.92 -21.75
CA VAL A 49 1.14 9.16 -21.11
C VAL A 49 1.31 8.29 -19.86
N LYS A 50 0.24 8.13 -19.06
CA LYS A 50 0.23 7.23 -17.91
C LYS A 50 0.55 5.79 -18.31
N LEU A 51 -0.10 5.29 -19.36
CA LEU A 51 0.11 3.93 -19.86
C LEU A 51 1.54 3.73 -20.37
N LEU A 52 2.08 4.70 -21.11
CA LEU A 52 3.45 4.65 -21.62
C LEU A 52 4.47 4.63 -20.48
N LEU A 53 4.26 5.44 -19.43
CA LEU A 53 5.11 5.41 -18.23
C LEU A 53 5.05 4.06 -17.54
N HIS A 54 3.88 3.45 -17.37
CA HIS A 54 3.79 2.10 -16.84
C HIS A 54 4.56 1.09 -17.69
N LYS A 55 4.42 1.12 -19.02
CA LYS A 55 5.18 0.24 -19.91
C LYS A 55 6.69 0.43 -19.77
N PHE A 56 7.15 1.67 -19.69
CA PHE A 56 8.56 1.99 -19.46
C PHE A 56 9.05 1.42 -18.12
N LEU A 57 8.31 1.65 -17.04
CA LEU A 57 8.63 1.15 -15.71
C LEU A 57 8.72 -0.39 -15.68
N HIS A 58 7.78 -1.08 -16.34
CA HIS A 58 7.81 -2.53 -16.44
C HIS A 58 9.03 -3.05 -17.21
N HIS A 59 9.36 -2.43 -18.35
CA HIS A 59 10.52 -2.82 -19.15
C HIS A 59 11.85 -2.62 -18.39
N GLN A 60 11.88 -1.64 -17.50
CA GLN A 60 13.04 -1.26 -16.70
C GLN A 60 13.18 -2.07 -15.39
N GLY A 61 12.26 -3.01 -15.12
CA GLY A 61 12.22 -3.78 -13.87
C GLY A 61 11.75 -2.97 -12.65
N LEU A 62 11.16 -1.79 -12.87
CA LEU A 62 10.67 -0.87 -11.84
C LEU A 62 9.14 -0.97 -11.69
N SER A 63 8.59 -2.18 -11.84
CA SER A 63 7.14 -2.45 -11.79
C SER A 63 6.48 -2.06 -10.46
N HIS A 64 7.27 -1.96 -9.39
CA HIS A 64 6.82 -1.57 -8.06
C HIS A 64 6.55 -0.06 -7.93
N TYR A 65 6.99 0.76 -8.89
CA TYR A 65 6.72 2.18 -8.90
C TYR A 65 5.28 2.46 -9.35
N ARG A 66 4.66 3.47 -8.74
CA ARG A 66 3.31 3.90 -9.07
C ARG A 66 3.35 5.16 -9.92
N VAL A 67 2.41 5.28 -10.86
CA VAL A 67 2.20 6.51 -11.63
C VAL A 67 0.87 7.12 -11.21
N LEU A 68 0.95 8.25 -10.50
CA LEU A 68 -0.20 9.00 -10.01
C LEU A 68 -0.54 10.12 -10.97
N SER A 69 -1.82 10.44 -11.09
CA SER A 69 -2.30 11.55 -11.94
C SER A 69 -3.06 12.52 -11.04
N GLN A 70 -2.47 13.68 -10.78
CA GLN A 70 -3.05 14.74 -9.96
C GLN A 70 -3.25 16.00 -10.82
N SER A 71 -4.51 16.33 -11.15
CA SER A 71 -4.91 17.63 -11.73
C SER A 71 -4.02 18.16 -12.89
N GLY A 72 -3.64 17.30 -13.84
CA GLY A 72 -2.79 17.68 -14.98
C GLY A 72 -1.28 17.47 -14.78
N VAL A 73 -0.91 16.93 -13.63
CA VAL A 73 0.45 16.47 -13.30
C VAL A 73 0.45 14.95 -13.18
N LEU A 74 1.40 14.28 -13.83
CA LEU A 74 1.71 12.87 -13.59
C LEU A 74 2.94 12.76 -12.72
N GLU A 75 2.83 12.10 -11.58
CA GLU A 75 3.95 11.86 -10.68
C GLU A 75 4.32 10.38 -10.68
N VAL A 76 5.62 10.10 -10.76
CA VAL A 76 6.15 8.74 -10.53
C VAL A 76 6.60 8.65 -9.08
N THR A 77 5.92 7.81 -8.30
CA THR A 77 6.14 7.63 -6.86
C THR A 77 6.75 6.24 -6.61
N PRO A 78 7.74 6.11 -5.70
CA PRO A 78 8.28 4.81 -5.30
C PRO A 78 7.19 3.94 -4.65
N PRO A 79 7.39 2.61 -4.57
CA PRO A 79 6.48 1.73 -3.86
C PRO A 79 6.28 2.22 -2.43
N GLU A 80 5.01 2.24 -2.02
CA GLU A 80 4.63 2.46 -0.63
C GLU A 80 5.28 1.34 0.19
N LYS A 81 6.20 1.70 1.09
CA LYS A 81 6.78 0.76 2.05
C LYS A 81 5.64 0.36 2.96
N HIS A 82 4.91 -0.70 2.59
CA HIS A 82 3.98 -1.32 3.50
C HIS A 82 4.81 -1.77 4.70
N VAL A 83 4.68 -1.04 5.81
CA VAL A 83 5.11 -1.52 7.11
C VAL A 83 4.32 -2.81 7.28
N VAL A 84 4.98 -3.94 7.14
CA VAL A 84 4.39 -5.23 7.43
C VAL A 84 4.06 -5.18 8.90
N HIS A 85 2.81 -4.83 9.22
CA HIS A 85 2.31 -5.02 10.56
C HIS A 85 2.33 -6.53 10.78
N GLU A 86 3.32 -6.99 11.54
CA GLU A 86 3.30 -8.36 12.03
C GLU A 86 1.93 -8.56 12.69
N PRO A 87 1.20 -9.62 12.32
CA PRO A 87 -0.09 -9.84 12.92
C PRO A 87 0.16 -10.13 14.40
N GLU A 88 -0.24 -9.21 15.29
CA GLU A 88 -0.31 -9.45 16.74
C GLU A 88 -1.33 -10.57 16.98
N ARG A 89 -0.90 -11.82 16.78
CA ARG A 89 -1.69 -13.02 17.09
C ARG A 89 -1.28 -13.52 18.47
N VAL A 90 -1.72 -12.79 19.49
CA VAL A 90 -1.89 -13.34 20.84
C VAL A 90 -3.33 -13.06 21.28
N GLY A 91 -4.28 -13.59 20.51
CA GLY A 91 -5.67 -13.66 20.96
C GLY A 91 -5.82 -14.80 21.97
N SER A 92 -6.50 -14.55 23.09
CA SER A 92 -6.95 -15.62 23.98
C SER A 92 -8.04 -16.45 23.29
N PRO A 93 -8.08 -17.78 23.47
CA PRO A 93 -9.20 -18.59 23.00
C PRO A 93 -10.53 -18.03 23.55
N PRO A 94 -11.63 -18.12 22.77
CA PRO A 94 -12.93 -17.61 23.20
C PRO A 94 -13.40 -18.35 24.45
N THR A 95 -14.03 -17.63 25.38
CA THR A 95 -14.68 -18.21 26.55
C THR A 95 -15.79 -19.16 26.09
N ALA A 96 -15.80 -20.39 26.63
CA ALA A 96 -16.83 -21.37 26.30
C ALA A 96 -18.24 -20.80 26.61
N PRO A 97 -19.25 -21.06 25.76
CA PRO A 97 -20.61 -20.61 26.02
C PRO A 97 -21.11 -21.21 27.34
N GLN A 98 -21.57 -20.35 28.24
CA GLN A 98 -22.17 -20.77 29.50
C GLN A 98 -23.58 -21.30 29.19
N THR A 99 -23.74 -22.62 29.17
CA THR A 99 -25.06 -23.24 29.02
C THR A 99 -25.82 -23.18 30.34
N THR A 100 -27.13 -23.02 30.27
CA THR A 100 -27.98 -23.19 31.46
C THR A 100 -27.92 -24.67 31.86
N PRO A 101 -27.65 -24.99 33.13
CA PRO A 101 -27.63 -26.39 33.56
C PRO A 101 -29.05 -26.96 33.46
N TYR A 102 -29.23 -27.98 32.64
CA TYR A 102 -30.44 -28.78 32.68
C TYR A 102 -30.45 -29.59 33.98
N TYR A 103 -31.48 -29.42 34.79
CA TYR A 103 -31.58 -30.07 36.10
C TYR A 103 -31.98 -31.53 35.92
N PHE A 104 -31.01 -32.44 36.06
CA PHE A 104 -31.26 -33.88 36.09
C PHE A 104 -31.49 -34.34 37.54
N PRO A 105 -32.70 -34.82 37.91
CA PRO A 105 -33.06 -35.08 39.30
C PRO A 105 -32.31 -36.25 39.96
N GLN A 106 -31.55 -37.04 39.20
CA GLN A 106 -30.80 -38.21 39.69
C GLN A 106 -29.28 -38.06 39.60
N THR A 107 -28.76 -36.91 39.14
CA THR A 107 -27.31 -36.71 39.04
C THR A 107 -26.77 -35.92 40.23
N PRO A 108 -25.59 -36.28 40.78
CA PRO A 108 -24.96 -35.49 41.82
C PRO A 108 -24.64 -34.08 41.31
N VAL A 109 -24.98 -33.06 42.09
CA VAL A 109 -24.76 -31.64 41.74
C VAL A 109 -23.25 -31.39 41.58
N LEU A 110 -22.83 -31.02 40.37
CA LEU A 110 -21.46 -30.61 40.08
C LEU A 110 -21.21 -29.25 40.76
N THR A 111 -20.55 -29.27 41.92
CA THR A 111 -20.10 -28.03 42.56
C THR A 111 -18.88 -27.51 41.81
N PRO A 112 -18.86 -26.24 41.38
CA PRO A 112 -17.66 -25.69 40.74
C PRO A 112 -16.53 -25.71 41.76
N GLU A 113 -15.43 -26.40 41.44
CA GLU A 113 -14.24 -26.38 42.27
C GLU A 113 -13.79 -24.93 42.45
N LYS A 114 -13.74 -24.47 43.71
CA LYS A 114 -13.18 -23.18 44.06
C LYS A 114 -11.71 -23.20 43.65
N LYS A 115 -11.38 -22.61 42.49
CA LYS A 115 -9.99 -22.38 42.10
C LYS A 115 -9.29 -21.63 43.24
N LYS A 116 -8.40 -22.33 43.95
CA LYS A 116 -7.54 -21.72 44.97
C LYS A 116 -6.79 -20.58 44.31
N LYS A 117 -7.05 -19.34 44.74
CA LYS A 117 -6.23 -18.19 44.33
C LYS A 117 -4.80 -18.46 44.79
N ALA A 118 -3.89 -18.66 43.83
CA ALA A 118 -2.47 -18.72 44.14
C ALA A 118 -2.06 -17.38 44.76
N LYS A 119 -1.52 -17.41 45.98
CA LYS A 119 -0.95 -16.22 46.61
C LYS A 119 0.24 -15.72 45.78
N PRO A 120 0.39 -14.41 45.54
CA PRO A 120 1.58 -13.89 44.87
C PRO A 120 2.82 -14.18 45.73
N LYS A 121 3.86 -14.75 45.14
CA LYS A 121 5.16 -14.87 45.80
C LYS A 121 5.75 -13.48 45.95
N HIS A 122 5.86 -13.00 47.18
CA HIS A 122 6.63 -11.81 47.51
C HIS A 122 8.09 -12.09 47.13
N LYS A 123 8.66 -11.30 46.21
CA LYS A 123 10.11 -11.25 46.01
C LYS A 123 10.67 -10.54 47.24
N HIS A 124 11.54 -11.23 47.98
CA HIS A 124 12.43 -10.58 48.93
C HIS A 124 13.59 -9.95 48.14
N GLU A 125 13.88 -8.71 48.53
CA GLU A 125 14.98 -7.85 48.11
C GLU A 125 16.35 -8.46 48.43
#